data_AF-A0A254S205-F1
#
_entry.id   AF-A0A254S205-F1
#
_cell.length_a   1.000
_cell.length_b   1.000
_cell.length_c   1.000
_cell.angle_alpha   90.00
_cell.angle_beta   90.00
_cell.angle_gamma   90.00
#
_symmetry.space_group_name_H-M   'P 1'
#
loop_
_entity.id
_entity.type
_entity.pdbx_description
1 polymer ?
#
loop_
_entity_poly.entity_id
_entity_poly.type
_entity_poly.pdbx_seq_one_letter_code
_entity_poly.pdbx_strand_id
1 'polypeptide(L)'
;MRLAMIKSLFSKHIEEWRLMENSLNDDTLWYFLSNESVEPESRMSLIMDIVSRKPLCCTDDEFSFKYFQKEIGEGCHPDYLWRKIQHVYRTLWNWSLNPEIYHKVGYLICANYPQSVLPTLTLLYYGTRGLEHVALNEFLDKLIAESQSSNFPEFLERYRHQINISFYRTQTMGMGTFPFDKYKTIWRDGGISPPVPDLGQEVLP
;
A
#
# COMPACT_ATOMS: atom_id res chain seq x y z
N MET A 1 -16.02 5.54 16.95
CA MET A 1 -17.48 5.54 16.63
C MET A 1 -17.73 5.01 15.21
N ARG A 2 -17.04 5.55 14.20
CA ARG A 2 -17.05 5.09 12.80
C ARG A 2 -16.94 3.56 12.62
N LEU A 3 -15.94 2.92 13.24
CA LEU A 3 -15.72 1.48 13.06
C LEU A 3 -16.87 0.61 13.57
N ALA A 4 -17.51 1.01 14.68
CA ALA A 4 -18.69 0.31 15.19
C ALA A 4 -19.85 0.39 14.21
N MET A 5 -20.03 1.55 13.56
CA MET A 5 -21.07 1.75 12.54
C MET A 5 -20.79 0.95 11.27
N ILE A 6 -19.54 0.83 10.82
CA ILE A 6 -19.24 -0.02 9.66
C ILE A 6 -19.38 -1.51 10.01
N LYS A 7 -18.94 -1.93 11.19
CA LYS A 7 -19.14 -3.31 11.66
C LYS A 7 -20.61 -3.68 11.74
N SER A 8 -21.51 -2.74 12.06
CA SER A 8 -22.95 -3.02 12.06
C SER A 8 -23.50 -3.27 10.65
N LEU A 9 -22.99 -2.58 9.61
CA LEU A 9 -23.35 -2.83 8.21
C LEU A 9 -22.93 -4.23 7.74
N PHE A 10 -21.83 -4.76 8.28
CA PHE A 10 -21.27 -6.07 7.91
C PHE A 10 -21.34 -7.09 9.05
N SER A 11 -22.40 -7.05 9.86
CA SER A 11 -22.55 -7.89 11.06
C SER A 11 -22.45 -9.40 10.81
N LYS A 12 -22.79 -9.87 9.60
CA LYS A 12 -22.63 -11.27 9.19
C LYS A 12 -21.16 -11.69 8.98
N HIS A 13 -20.27 -10.74 8.75
CA HIS A 13 -18.87 -10.97 8.37
C HIS A 13 -17.87 -10.54 9.44
N ILE A 14 -18.32 -10.42 10.70
CA ILE A 14 -17.48 -9.95 11.82
C ILE A 14 -16.27 -10.86 12.05
N GLU A 15 -16.42 -12.16 11.84
CA GLU A 15 -15.30 -13.08 12.03
C GLU A 15 -14.25 -12.93 10.93
N GLU A 16 -14.68 -12.84 9.67
CA GLU A 16 -13.78 -12.58 8.55
C GLU A 16 -13.10 -11.21 8.67
N TRP A 17 -13.83 -10.20 9.16
CA TRP A 17 -13.25 -8.90 9.50
C TRP A 17 -12.09 -9.07 10.49
N ARG A 18 -12.32 -9.79 11.60
CA ARG A 18 -11.30 -9.97 12.64
C ARG A 18 -10.06 -10.65 12.09
N LEU A 19 -10.22 -11.65 11.24
CA LEU A 19 -9.11 -12.34 10.60
C LEU A 19 -8.30 -11.38 9.71
N MET A 20 -8.97 -10.60 8.85
CA MET A 20 -8.29 -9.61 8.00
C MET A 20 -7.61 -8.52 8.82
N GLU A 21 -8.25 -7.99 9.86
CA GLU A 21 -7.65 -7.00 10.76
C GLU A 21 -6.40 -7.56 11.44
N ASN A 22 -6.47 -8.80 11.94
CA ASN A 22 -5.35 -9.45 12.58
C ASN A 22 -4.19 -9.68 11.60
N SER A 23 -4.47 -10.09 10.36
CA SER A 23 -3.45 -10.22 9.32
C SER A 23 -2.86 -8.88 8.90
N LEU A 24 -3.66 -7.81 8.86
CA LEU A 24 -3.17 -6.45 8.62
C LEU A 24 -2.30 -5.96 9.77
N ASN A 25 -2.48 -6.48 10.99
CA ASN A 25 -1.62 -6.19 12.13
C ASN A 25 -0.21 -6.81 12.03
N ASP A 26 0.05 -7.70 11.07
CA ASP A 26 1.42 -8.08 10.71
C ASP A 26 2.16 -6.87 10.14
N ASP A 27 3.23 -6.48 10.84
CA ASP A 27 4.04 -5.32 10.53
C ASP A 27 4.60 -5.37 9.11
N THR A 28 4.95 -6.55 8.59
CA THR A 28 5.53 -6.69 7.24
C THR A 28 4.59 -6.18 6.15
N LEU A 29 3.30 -6.52 6.26
CA LEU A 29 2.27 -6.09 5.33
C LEU A 29 1.91 -4.62 5.54
N TRP A 30 1.77 -4.19 6.79
CA TRP A 30 1.33 -2.82 7.07
C TRP A 30 2.40 -1.78 6.75
N TYR A 31 3.66 -2.07 7.02
CA TYR A 31 4.76 -1.18 6.62
C TYR A 31 4.91 -1.11 5.11
N PHE A 32 4.42 -2.08 4.34
CA PHE A 32 4.30 -1.93 2.89
C PHE A 32 3.14 -1.01 2.50
N LEU A 33 1.99 -1.17 3.17
CA LEU A 33 0.75 -0.46 2.85
C LEU A 33 0.59 0.92 3.50
N SER A 34 1.53 1.37 4.33
CA SER A 34 1.44 2.66 5.04
C SER A 34 2.79 3.38 5.13
N ASN A 35 2.74 4.71 5.09
CA ASN A 35 3.83 5.65 5.38
C ASN A 35 3.46 6.57 6.56
N GLU A 36 2.32 6.30 7.21
CA GLU A 36 1.75 7.23 8.18
C GLU A 36 2.51 7.16 9.50
N SER A 37 2.84 8.33 10.04
CA SER A 37 3.45 8.46 11.37
C SER A 37 2.46 8.18 12.50
N VAL A 38 1.15 8.13 12.18
CA VAL A 38 0.06 7.87 13.11
C VAL A 38 -0.55 6.52 12.75
N GLU A 39 -0.70 5.65 13.74
CA GLU A 39 -1.43 4.40 13.53
C GLU A 39 -2.93 4.69 13.43
N PRO A 40 -3.62 4.17 12.40
CA PRO A 40 -5.06 4.37 12.27
C PRO A 40 -5.82 3.59 13.36
N GLU A 41 -7.04 4.02 13.66
CA GLU A 41 -7.98 3.33 14.60
C GLU A 41 -8.20 1.86 14.19
N SER A 42 -8.08 1.55 12.90
CA SER A 42 -8.13 0.21 12.33
C SER A 42 -7.45 0.21 10.96
N ARG A 43 -6.60 -0.78 10.71
CA ARG A 43 -5.90 -0.97 9.43
C ARG A 43 -6.89 -1.35 8.33
N MET A 44 -8.05 -1.94 8.67
CA MET A 44 -9.16 -2.14 7.72
C MET A 44 -9.74 -0.83 7.18
N SER A 45 -9.54 0.32 7.85
CA SER A 45 -9.95 1.64 7.34
C SER A 45 -9.32 1.96 5.99
N LEU A 46 -8.05 1.58 5.78
CA LEU A 46 -7.38 1.75 4.49
C LEU A 46 -8.10 0.97 3.38
N ILE A 47 -8.43 -0.30 3.64
CA ILE A 47 -9.12 -1.17 2.68
C ILE A 47 -10.48 -0.56 2.30
N MET A 48 -11.22 -0.07 3.29
CA MET A 48 -12.52 0.56 3.09
C MET A 48 -12.42 1.86 2.31
N ASP A 49 -11.41 2.68 2.58
CA ASP A 49 -11.16 3.94 1.87
C ASP A 49 -10.79 3.69 0.40
N ILE A 50 -10.09 2.59 0.10
CA ILE A 50 -9.83 2.15 -1.28
C ILE A 50 -11.13 1.71 -1.98
N VAL A 51 -11.98 0.92 -1.30
CA VAL A 51 -13.27 0.47 -1.87
C VAL A 51 -14.19 1.66 -2.15
N SER A 52 -14.27 2.61 -1.24
CA SER A 52 -15.12 3.81 -1.37
C SER A 52 -14.51 4.87 -2.30
N ARG A 53 -13.26 4.70 -2.73
CA ARG A 53 -12.51 5.68 -3.54
C ARG A 53 -12.46 7.05 -2.86
N LYS A 54 -12.16 7.07 -1.56
CA LYS A 54 -12.12 8.30 -0.77
C LYS A 54 -11.18 9.33 -1.41
N PRO A 55 -11.68 10.56 -1.74
CA PRO A 55 -10.85 11.62 -2.29
C PRO A 55 -9.80 12.12 -1.29
N LEU A 56 -8.67 12.64 -1.78
CA LEU A 56 -7.54 13.07 -0.94
C LEU A 56 -7.80 14.30 -0.09
N CYS A 57 -8.56 15.25 -0.64
CA CYS A 57 -8.99 16.43 0.08
C CYS A 57 -10.15 16.13 1.06
N CYS A 58 -10.59 14.88 1.15
CA CYS A 58 -11.71 14.49 2.00
C CYS A 58 -11.23 14.30 3.44
N THR A 59 -11.50 15.29 4.28
CA THR A 59 -11.28 15.23 5.73
C THR A 59 -12.42 14.55 6.48
N ASP A 60 -13.43 14.03 5.77
CA ASP A 60 -14.54 13.32 6.39
C ASP A 60 -14.10 11.93 6.82
N ASP A 61 -13.92 11.77 8.13
CA ASP A 61 -13.58 10.48 8.73
C ASP A 61 -14.70 9.47 8.53
N GLU A 62 -15.95 9.85 8.34
CA GLU A 62 -17.06 8.93 8.12
C GLU A 62 -17.33 8.65 6.64
N PHE A 63 -16.49 9.13 5.73
CA PHE A 63 -16.70 9.03 4.28
C PHE A 63 -17.03 7.60 3.83
N SER A 64 -16.20 6.62 4.19
CA SER A 64 -16.41 5.23 3.79
C SER A 64 -17.66 4.62 4.41
N PHE A 65 -18.02 5.02 5.64
CA PHE A 65 -19.28 4.59 6.24
C PHE A 65 -20.48 5.13 5.46
N LYS A 66 -20.49 6.43 5.16
CA LYS A 66 -21.55 7.09 4.36
C LYS A 66 -21.67 6.46 2.97
N TYR A 67 -20.54 6.13 2.35
CA TYR A 67 -20.50 5.40 1.09
C TYR A 67 -21.23 4.05 1.19
N PHE A 68 -20.84 3.18 2.14
CA PHE A 68 -21.48 1.87 2.27
C PHE A 68 -22.95 1.96 2.67
N GLN A 69 -23.30 2.89 3.56
CA GLN A 69 -24.68 3.13 3.96
C GLN A 69 -25.53 3.56 2.75
N LYS A 70 -25.02 4.47 1.92
CA LYS A 70 -25.68 4.92 0.70
C LYS A 70 -25.88 3.77 -0.27
N GLU A 71 -24.83 3.02 -0.59
CA GLU A 71 -24.92 1.89 -1.54
C GLU A 71 -25.95 0.85 -1.07
N ILE A 72 -25.98 0.52 0.22
CA ILE A 72 -26.98 -0.40 0.79
C ILE A 72 -28.38 0.20 0.70
N GLY A 73 -28.54 1.49 1.01
CA GLY A 73 -29.81 2.21 0.89
C GLY A 73 -30.34 2.27 -0.55
N GLU A 74 -29.45 2.28 -1.53
CA GLU A 74 -29.77 2.23 -2.97
C GLU A 74 -30.00 0.80 -3.50
N GLY A 75 -30.01 -0.20 -2.62
CA GLY A 75 -30.35 -1.59 -2.94
C GLY A 75 -29.16 -2.52 -3.17
N CYS A 76 -27.94 -2.06 -2.91
CA CYS A 76 -26.76 -2.92 -2.98
C CYS A 76 -26.75 -3.93 -1.82
N HIS A 77 -26.58 -5.21 -2.13
CA HIS A 77 -26.54 -6.24 -1.08
C HIS A 77 -25.23 -6.13 -0.26
N PRO A 78 -25.27 -6.15 1.09
CA PRO A 78 -24.07 -6.06 1.93
C PRO A 78 -22.99 -7.09 1.57
N ASP A 79 -23.38 -8.34 1.28
CA ASP A 79 -22.42 -9.40 0.87
C ASP A 79 -21.70 -9.08 -0.45
N TYR A 80 -22.30 -8.31 -1.35
CA TYR A 80 -21.62 -7.86 -2.56
C TYR A 80 -20.55 -6.81 -2.25
N LEU A 81 -20.87 -5.83 -1.40
CA LEU A 81 -19.91 -4.84 -0.93
C LEU A 81 -18.78 -5.51 -0.11
N TRP A 82 -19.12 -6.50 0.69
CA TRP A 82 -18.15 -7.30 1.43
C TRP A 82 -17.18 -8.04 0.51
N ARG A 83 -17.67 -8.66 -0.57
CA ARG A 83 -16.79 -9.29 -1.58
C ARG A 83 -15.83 -8.28 -2.22
N LYS A 84 -16.21 -7.01 -2.40
CA LYS A 84 -15.29 -5.96 -2.86
C LYS A 84 -14.20 -5.68 -1.83
N ILE A 85 -14.56 -5.56 -0.55
CA ILE A 85 -13.61 -5.38 0.57
C ILE A 85 -12.60 -6.53 0.58
N GLN A 86 -13.08 -7.78 0.56
CA GLN A 86 -12.22 -8.95 0.54
C GLN A 86 -11.32 -8.99 -0.70
N HIS A 87 -11.81 -8.55 -1.87
CA HIS A 87 -11.01 -8.55 -3.10
C HIS A 87 -9.88 -7.53 -3.04
N VAL A 88 -10.12 -6.32 -2.51
CA VAL A 88 -9.06 -5.34 -2.26
C VAL A 88 -8.02 -5.92 -1.31
N TYR A 89 -8.46 -6.44 -0.15
CA TYR A 89 -7.57 -7.05 0.84
C TYR A 89 -6.69 -8.15 0.23
N ARG A 90 -7.29 -9.13 -0.47
CA ARG A 90 -6.55 -10.22 -1.11
C ARG A 90 -5.58 -9.73 -2.17
N THR A 91 -5.93 -8.69 -2.92
CA THR A 91 -5.04 -8.14 -3.96
C THR A 91 -3.79 -7.54 -3.33
N LEU A 92 -3.97 -6.73 -2.27
CA LEU A 92 -2.85 -6.12 -1.55
C LEU A 92 -1.98 -7.17 -0.86
N TRP A 93 -2.61 -8.20 -0.27
CA TRP A 93 -1.90 -9.35 0.30
C TRP A 93 -1.08 -10.09 -0.77
N ASN A 94 -1.64 -10.34 -1.95
CA ASN A 94 -0.91 -11.00 -3.03
C ASN A 94 0.28 -10.18 -3.53
N TRP A 95 0.14 -8.84 -3.60
CA TRP A 95 1.24 -7.95 -3.93
C TRP A 95 2.36 -8.03 -2.89
N SER A 96 2.05 -8.18 -1.60
CA SER A 96 3.07 -8.33 -0.57
C SER A 96 3.82 -9.67 -0.60
N LEU A 97 3.20 -10.71 -1.15
CA LEU A 97 3.83 -12.02 -1.30
C LEU A 97 4.73 -12.13 -2.53
N ASN A 98 4.55 -11.28 -3.54
CA ASN A 98 5.37 -11.28 -4.75
C ASN A 98 6.49 -10.23 -4.63
N PRO A 99 7.77 -10.63 -4.52
CA PRO A 99 8.86 -9.67 -4.28
C PRO A 99 8.95 -8.58 -5.36
N GLU A 100 8.80 -8.94 -6.63
CA GLU A 100 8.89 -7.98 -7.74
C GLU A 100 7.80 -6.91 -7.64
N ILE A 101 6.53 -7.34 -7.48
CA ILE A 101 5.41 -6.41 -7.34
C ILE A 101 5.56 -5.59 -6.06
N TYR A 102 5.97 -6.21 -4.96
CA TYR A 102 6.21 -5.55 -3.68
C TYR A 102 7.19 -4.39 -3.82
N HIS A 103 8.34 -4.60 -4.49
CA HIS A 103 9.33 -3.55 -4.70
C HIS A 103 8.80 -2.45 -5.63
N LYS A 104 8.14 -2.80 -6.73
CA LYS A 104 7.58 -1.82 -7.69
C LYS A 104 6.48 -0.96 -7.07
N VAL A 105 5.55 -1.57 -6.34
CA VAL A 105 4.49 -0.85 -5.63
C VAL A 105 5.07 -0.01 -4.49
N GLY A 106 6.01 -0.56 -3.72
CA GLY A 106 6.69 0.17 -2.65
C GLY A 106 7.46 1.38 -3.18
N TYR A 107 8.12 1.24 -4.33
CA TYR A 107 8.74 2.35 -5.05
C TYR A 107 7.72 3.44 -5.38
N LEU A 108 6.60 3.09 -6.02
CA LEU A 108 5.59 4.07 -6.42
C LEU A 108 4.95 4.81 -5.23
N ILE A 109 4.74 4.12 -4.11
CA ILE A 109 4.26 4.72 -2.86
C ILE A 109 5.26 5.75 -2.31
N CYS A 110 6.56 5.47 -2.37
CA CYS A 110 7.61 6.39 -1.94
C CYS A 110 7.84 7.52 -2.96
N ALA A 111 7.77 7.20 -4.24
CA ALA A 111 8.00 8.09 -5.37
C ALA A 111 6.94 9.21 -5.43
N ASN A 112 5.68 8.90 -5.11
CA ASN A 112 4.59 9.87 -5.11
C ASN A 112 4.49 10.73 -3.83
N TYR A 113 5.54 10.77 -3.00
CA TYR A 113 5.58 11.65 -1.82
C TYR A 113 5.63 13.12 -2.27
N PRO A 114 4.72 14.02 -1.81
CA PRO A 114 3.99 13.99 -0.54
C PRO A 114 2.51 13.50 -0.59
N GLN A 115 2.03 12.99 -1.72
CA GLN A 115 0.59 12.84 -2.02
C GLN A 115 -0.08 11.56 -1.48
N SER A 116 0.38 10.99 -0.37
CA SER A 116 -0.29 9.92 0.41
C SER A 116 -0.41 8.53 -0.23
N VAL A 117 -0.50 7.49 0.62
CA VAL A 117 -0.48 6.07 0.23
C VAL A 117 -1.80 5.62 -0.40
N LEU A 118 -2.92 6.13 0.13
CA LEU A 118 -4.27 5.81 -0.32
C LEU A 118 -4.52 6.03 -1.83
N PRO A 119 -4.18 7.17 -2.47
CA PRO A 119 -4.41 7.38 -3.90
C PRO A 119 -3.53 6.47 -4.75
N THR A 120 -2.28 6.23 -4.35
CA THR A 120 -1.39 5.33 -5.08
C THR A 120 -1.97 3.92 -5.07
N LEU A 121 -2.34 3.39 -3.90
CA LEU A 121 -2.95 2.07 -3.80
C LEU A 121 -4.31 2.00 -4.53
N THR A 122 -5.12 3.06 -4.46
CA THR A 122 -6.41 3.14 -5.15
C THR A 122 -6.23 3.14 -6.67
N LEU A 123 -5.32 3.96 -7.20
CA LEU A 123 -4.99 4.02 -8.62
C LEU A 123 -4.48 2.66 -9.11
N LEU A 124 -3.51 2.08 -8.40
CA LEU A 124 -2.94 0.79 -8.76
C LEU A 124 -4.01 -0.30 -8.75
N TYR A 125 -4.82 -0.39 -7.68
CA TYR A 125 -5.84 -1.43 -7.58
C TYR A 125 -6.87 -1.33 -8.71
N TYR A 126 -7.40 -0.13 -8.99
CA TYR A 126 -8.41 0.03 -10.04
C TYR A 126 -7.81 -0.02 -11.46
N GLY A 127 -6.56 0.43 -11.65
CA GLY A 127 -5.86 0.39 -12.93
C GLY A 127 -5.39 -1.01 -13.33
N THR A 128 -5.18 -1.89 -12.36
CA THR A 128 -4.66 -3.25 -12.58
C THR A 128 -5.68 -4.36 -12.35
N ARG A 129 -6.93 -3.99 -12.02
CA ARG A 129 -7.98 -4.96 -11.71
C ARG A 129 -8.24 -5.89 -12.90
N GLY A 130 -7.98 -7.18 -12.70
CA GLY A 130 -8.20 -8.21 -13.72
C GLY A 130 -7.04 -8.38 -14.70
N LEU A 131 -5.92 -7.68 -14.51
CA LEU A 131 -4.70 -7.95 -15.26
C LEU A 131 -4.03 -9.23 -14.77
N GLU A 132 -3.48 -9.99 -15.71
CA GLU A 132 -2.56 -11.07 -15.41
C GLU A 132 -1.21 -10.51 -14.91
N HIS A 133 -0.39 -11.35 -14.28
CA HIS A 133 0.87 -10.95 -13.65
C HIS A 133 1.82 -10.21 -14.61
N VAL A 134 1.94 -10.68 -15.86
CA VAL A 134 2.78 -10.05 -16.88
C VAL A 134 2.30 -8.63 -17.19
N ALA A 135 1.00 -8.46 -17.45
CA ALA A 135 0.41 -7.17 -17.75
C ALA A 135 0.45 -6.21 -16.55
N LEU A 136 0.32 -6.73 -15.33
CA LEU A 136 0.52 -5.95 -14.11
C LEU A 136 1.96 -5.41 -14.02
N ASN A 137 2.95 -6.24 -14.29
CA ASN A 137 4.36 -5.82 -14.27
C ASN A 137 4.65 -4.74 -15.32
N GLU A 138 4.20 -4.93 -16.56
CA GLU A 138 4.36 -3.92 -17.62
C GLU A 138 3.69 -2.59 -17.25
N PHE A 139 2.51 -2.64 -16.64
CA PHE A 139 1.82 -1.44 -16.16
C PHE A 139 2.61 -0.71 -15.06
N LEU A 140 3.16 -1.45 -14.10
CA LEU A 140 4.00 -0.88 -13.04
C LEU A 140 5.28 -0.27 -13.59
N ASP A 141 5.96 -0.95 -14.52
CA ASP A 141 7.19 -0.47 -15.15
C ASP A 141 6.96 0.84 -15.92
N LYS A 142 5.82 0.96 -16.60
CA LYS A 142 5.42 2.20 -17.26
C LYS A 142 5.25 3.35 -16.26
N LEU A 143 4.53 3.13 -15.16
CA LEU A 143 4.34 4.15 -14.11
C LEU A 143 5.68 4.57 -13.47
N ILE A 144 6.58 3.61 -13.26
CA ILE A 144 7.92 3.89 -12.74
C ILE A 144 8.71 4.77 -13.72
N ALA A 145 8.71 4.44 -15.01
CA ALA A 145 9.38 5.24 -16.03
C ALA A 145 8.82 6.68 -16.10
N GLU A 146 7.50 6.83 -16.03
CA GLU A 146 6.83 8.14 -15.99
C GLU A 146 7.23 8.94 -14.74
N SER A 147 7.29 8.31 -13.57
CA SER A 147 7.70 8.97 -12.33
C SER A 147 9.12 9.53 -12.40
N GLN A 148 10.06 8.81 -13.02
CA GLN A 148 11.47 9.21 -13.13
C GLN A 148 11.70 10.45 -14.00
N SER A 149 10.73 10.79 -14.86
CA SER A 149 10.80 12.00 -15.70
C SER A 149 10.48 13.29 -14.94
N SER A 150 10.01 13.18 -13.69
CA SER A 150 9.66 14.32 -12.83
C SER A 150 10.81 14.67 -11.87
N ASN A 151 11.07 15.96 -11.61
CA ASN A 151 12.10 16.41 -10.68
C ASN A 151 11.81 15.93 -9.25
N PHE A 152 12.57 14.93 -8.78
CA PHE A 152 12.50 14.39 -7.43
C PHE A 152 13.23 15.27 -6.41
N PRO A 153 12.62 15.59 -5.26
CA PRO A 153 13.33 16.16 -4.12
C PRO A 153 14.54 15.28 -3.69
N GLU A 154 15.67 15.91 -3.38
CA GLU A 154 16.97 15.23 -3.10
C GLU A 154 16.91 14.19 -1.96
N PHE A 155 16.04 14.38 -0.96
CA PHE A 155 15.84 13.40 0.12
C PHE A 155 15.13 12.11 -0.35
N LEU A 156 14.29 12.20 -1.37
CA LEU A 156 13.64 11.07 -2.02
C LEU A 156 14.57 10.36 -3.01
N GLU A 157 15.56 11.08 -3.59
CA GLU A 157 16.61 10.47 -4.39
C GLU A 157 17.44 9.45 -3.59
N ARG A 158 17.71 9.70 -2.30
CA ARG A 158 18.33 8.70 -1.40
C ARG A 158 17.45 7.46 -1.19
N TYR A 159 16.14 7.64 -1.06
CA TYR A 159 15.18 6.54 -0.94
C TYR A 159 15.06 5.74 -2.23
N ARG A 160 14.93 6.44 -3.37
CA ARG A 160 15.00 5.88 -4.72
C ARG A 160 16.28 5.09 -4.93
N HIS A 161 17.42 5.59 -4.47
CA HIS A 161 18.69 4.87 -4.54
C HIS A 161 18.68 3.61 -3.69
N GLN A 162 18.16 3.64 -2.46
CA GLN A 162 18.07 2.45 -1.61
C GLN A 162 17.04 1.41 -2.11
N ILE A 163 15.90 1.84 -2.63
CA ILE A 163 14.90 0.96 -3.25
C ILE A 163 15.46 0.37 -4.55
N ASN A 164 16.15 1.17 -5.38
CA ASN A 164 16.81 0.67 -6.58
C ASN A 164 17.92 -0.32 -6.21
N ILE A 165 18.80 -0.02 -5.26
CA ILE A 165 19.86 -0.94 -4.80
C ILE A 165 19.26 -2.25 -4.27
N SER A 166 18.19 -2.18 -3.49
CA SER A 166 17.52 -3.38 -2.98
C SER A 166 16.82 -4.18 -4.07
N PHE A 167 16.16 -3.51 -5.03
CA PHE A 167 15.61 -4.13 -6.24
C PHE A 167 16.69 -4.83 -7.08
N TYR A 168 17.84 -4.19 -7.28
CA TYR A 168 18.98 -4.81 -7.96
C TYR A 168 19.51 -6.01 -7.16
N ARG A 169 19.66 -5.91 -5.84
CA ARG A 169 20.10 -7.01 -4.96
C ARG A 169 19.11 -8.19 -4.95
N THR A 170 17.81 -7.95 -5.00
CA THR A 170 16.80 -9.03 -5.01
C THR A 170 16.75 -9.75 -6.35
N GLN A 171 16.86 -9.01 -7.45
CA GLN A 171 16.96 -9.56 -8.82
C GLN A 171 18.28 -10.32 -9.06
N THR A 172 19.41 -9.84 -8.53
CA THR A 172 20.75 -10.44 -8.81
C THR A 172 21.27 -11.42 -7.75
N MET A 173 20.85 -11.31 -6.48
CA MET A 173 21.40 -12.12 -5.37
C MET A 173 20.38 -13.01 -4.65
N GLY A 174 19.11 -13.05 -5.09
CA GLY A 174 18.09 -13.94 -4.52
C GLY A 174 17.72 -13.66 -3.05
N MET A 175 18.06 -12.48 -2.52
CA MET A 175 17.88 -12.13 -1.10
C MET A 175 16.55 -11.43 -0.79
N GLY A 176 15.48 -12.19 -0.57
CA GLY A 176 14.29 -11.77 0.20
C GLY A 176 13.51 -10.52 -0.27
N THR A 177 12.52 -10.07 0.50
CA THR A 177 11.80 -8.79 0.28
C THR A 177 12.52 -7.64 0.98
N PHE A 178 12.33 -6.39 0.52
CA PHE A 178 12.93 -5.24 1.18
C PHE A 178 12.25 -5.02 2.53
N PRO A 179 12.97 -4.92 3.66
CA PRO A 179 12.35 -4.83 4.98
C PRO A 179 11.87 -3.40 5.26
N PHE A 180 10.78 -2.98 4.61
CA PHE A 180 10.21 -1.63 4.80
C PHE A 180 9.90 -1.34 6.28
N ASP A 181 9.62 -2.36 7.08
CA ASP A 181 9.44 -2.32 8.53
C ASP A 181 10.63 -1.71 9.27
N LYS A 182 11.84 -2.22 8.99
CA LYS A 182 13.07 -1.78 9.65
C LYS A 182 13.45 -0.38 9.22
N TYR A 183 13.32 -0.10 7.94
CA TYR A 183 13.71 1.20 7.42
C TYR A 183 12.74 2.26 7.89
N LYS A 184 11.41 2.11 7.71
CA LYS A 184 10.40 3.14 8.09
C LYS A 184 10.39 3.48 9.59
N THR A 185 10.65 2.51 10.46
CA THR A 185 10.71 2.74 11.92
C THR A 185 11.80 3.74 12.31
N ILE A 186 13.00 3.65 11.71
CA ILE A 186 14.13 4.54 12.01
C ILE A 186 13.79 6.02 11.72
N TRP A 187 12.94 6.28 10.72
CA TRP A 187 12.54 7.65 10.36
C TRP A 187 11.49 8.24 11.30
N ARG A 188 10.61 7.40 11.86
CA ARG A 188 9.57 7.85 12.81
C ARG A 188 10.19 8.42 14.09
N ASP A 189 11.30 7.84 14.52
CA ASP A 189 11.98 8.22 15.76
C ASP A 189 13.00 9.36 15.57
N GLY A 190 13.04 9.99 14.39
CA GLY A 190 14.02 11.04 14.06
C GLY A 190 15.46 10.54 13.98
N GLY A 191 15.64 9.22 13.84
CA GLY A 191 16.95 8.60 13.66
C GLY A 191 17.58 9.01 12.33
N ILE A 192 18.91 9.16 12.32
CA ILE A 192 19.67 9.27 11.08
C ILE A 192 19.40 7.98 10.30
N SER A 193 18.96 8.09 9.04
CA SER A 193 18.87 6.95 8.11
C SER A 193 20.09 6.07 8.30
N PRO A 194 19.95 4.73 8.40
CA PRO A 194 21.11 3.87 8.47
C PRO A 194 22.05 4.24 7.31
N PRO A 195 23.37 4.35 7.56
CA PRO A 195 24.32 4.71 6.51
C PRO A 195 24.09 3.76 5.33
N VAL A 196 24.20 4.30 4.12
CA VAL A 196 24.21 3.48 2.91
C VAL A 196 25.23 2.36 3.19
N PRO A 197 24.83 1.08 3.18
CA PRO A 197 25.76 -0.01 3.41
C PRO A 197 26.90 0.21 2.44
N ASP A 198 28.14 0.27 2.95
CA ASP A 198 29.32 0.56 2.15
C ASP A 198 29.25 -0.28 0.87
N LEU A 199 28.97 0.41 -0.23
CA LEU A 199 28.96 -0.16 -1.56
C LEU A 199 30.43 -0.32 -1.85
N GLY A 200 31.03 -1.39 -1.34
CA GLY A 200 32.37 -1.80 -1.71
C GLY A 200 32.49 -1.57 -3.21
N GLN A 201 33.48 -0.75 -3.58
CA GLN A 201 33.69 -0.28 -4.94
C GLN A 201 33.99 -1.46 -5.86
N GLU A 202 32.97 -2.25 -6.20
CA GLU A 202 33.01 -3.15 -7.33
C GLU A 202 32.42 -2.36 -8.49
N VAL A 203 33.37 -1.65 -9.10
CA VAL A 203 33.35 -1.20 -10.48
C VAL A 203 32.60 -2.22 -11.32
N LEU A 204 31.45 -1.81 -11.84
CA LEU A 204 30.75 -2.53 -12.91
C LEU A 204 31.76 -2.76 -14.06
N PRO A 205 31.89 -3.98 -14.59
CA PRO A 205 32.60 -4.18 -15.86
C PRO A 205 31.88 -3.49 -17.02
#